data_AF-A0A099ZW97-F1
#
_entry.id   AF-A0A099ZW97-F1
#
_cell.length_a   1.000
_cell.length_b   1.000
_cell.length_c   1.000
_cell.angle_alpha   90.00
_cell.angle_beta   90.00
_cell.angle_gamma   90.00
#
_symmetry.space_group_name_H-M   'P 1'
#
loop_
_entity.id
_entity.type
_entity.pdbx_description
1 polymer ?
#
loop_
_entity_poly.entity_id
_entity_poly.type
_entity_poly.pdbx_seq_one_letter_code
_entity_poly.pdbx_strand_id
1 'polypeptide(L)'
;QCVLTGQWVNDLGSNMTIGALNGKGEFTGSSHTAVTATTNEIQLSPLQGSQHRINQKSQPTFGFTVNWRFSDSITVFTGQCFVDEDGKEVLKTMWLLRSRVDNIKDDWKATR
;
A
#
# COMPACT_ATOMS: atom_id res chain seq x y z
N GLN A 1 19.70 4.18 4.21
CA GLN A 1 19.19 2.91 3.66
C GLN A 1 17.72 2.88 4.01
N CYS A 2 16.82 2.67 3.06
CA CYS A 2 15.38 2.75 3.27
C CYS A 2 14.80 1.34 3.43
N VAL A 3 14.10 1.07 4.53
CA VAL A 3 13.64 -0.28 4.92
C VAL A 3 12.13 -0.30 5.09
N LEU A 4 11.42 -1.02 4.23
CA LEU A 4 9.95 -1.06 4.28
C LEU A 4 9.37 -1.70 5.56
N THR A 5 10.07 -2.66 6.15
CA THR A 5 9.61 -3.34 7.38
C THR A 5 9.42 -2.32 8.50
N GLY A 6 8.21 -2.23 9.03
CA GLY A 6 7.91 -1.27 10.09
C GLY A 6 6.49 -0.72 10.04
N GLN A 7 6.28 0.36 10.77
CA GLN A 7 5.03 1.10 10.84
C GLN A 7 5.15 2.41 10.07
N TRP A 8 4.12 2.72 9.29
CA TRP A 8 4.07 3.88 8.43
C TRP A 8 2.73 4.60 8.60
N VAL A 9 2.76 5.92 8.49
CA VAL A 9 1.58 6.77 8.45
C VAL A 9 1.65 7.64 7.20
N ASN A 10 0.51 7.85 6.53
CA ASN A 10 0.43 8.77 5.40
C ASN A 10 -0.19 10.12 5.80
N ASP A 11 -0.18 11.07 4.87
CA ASP A 11 -0.70 12.43 5.09
C ASP A 11 -2.20 12.50 5.38
N LEU A 12 -2.95 11.41 5.12
CA LEU A 12 -4.37 11.27 5.46
C LEU A 12 -4.60 10.66 6.85
N GLY A 13 -3.54 10.31 7.58
CA GLY A 13 -3.62 9.64 8.89
C GLY A 13 -3.87 8.13 8.82
N SER A 14 -3.76 7.51 7.65
CA SER A 14 -3.88 6.06 7.49
C SER A 14 -2.60 5.38 7.97
N ASN A 15 -2.74 4.32 8.75
CA ASN A 15 -1.62 3.55 9.27
C ASN A 15 -1.41 2.27 8.47
N MET A 16 -0.16 1.87 8.32
CA MET A 16 0.25 0.65 7.65
C MET A 16 1.35 -0.03 8.45
N THR A 17 1.29 -1.34 8.57
CA THR A 17 2.37 -2.17 9.12
C THR A 17 2.83 -3.15 8.07
N ILE A 18 4.12 -3.12 7.73
CA ILE A 18 4.76 -4.05 6.81
C ILE A 18 5.63 -5.02 7.63
N GLY A 19 5.36 -6.31 7.49
CA GLY A 19 6.14 -7.37 8.13
C GLY A 19 7.50 -7.59 7.47
N ALA A 20 8.29 -8.51 8.03
CA ALA A 20 9.59 -8.84 7.50
C ALA A 20 9.51 -9.36 6.05
N LEU A 21 10.44 -8.91 5.21
CA LEU A 21 10.56 -9.36 3.84
C LEU A 21 11.28 -10.71 3.77
N ASN A 22 10.84 -11.58 2.86
CA ASN A 22 11.53 -12.83 2.59
C ASN A 22 12.72 -12.65 1.62
N GLY A 23 13.48 -13.72 1.35
CA GLY A 23 14.64 -13.67 0.43
C GLY A 23 14.33 -13.34 -1.04
N LYS A 24 13.04 -13.26 -1.41
CA LYS A 24 12.58 -12.80 -2.72
C LYS A 24 12.16 -11.32 -2.71
N GLY A 25 12.13 -10.68 -1.55
CA GLY A 25 11.65 -9.30 -1.38
C GLY A 25 10.13 -9.21 -1.22
N GLU A 26 9.42 -10.33 -1.06
CA GLU A 26 7.98 -10.36 -0.82
C GLU A 26 7.69 -10.06 0.65
N PHE A 27 6.56 -9.41 0.92
CA PHE A 27 6.10 -9.10 2.27
C PHE A 27 4.57 -9.17 2.40
N THR A 28 4.14 -9.35 3.64
CA THR A 28 2.74 -9.21 4.06
C THR A 28 2.63 -8.15 5.14
N GLY A 29 1.42 -7.65 5.36
CA GLY A 29 1.18 -6.66 6.39
C GLY A 29 -0.30 -6.39 6.62
N SER A 30 -0.56 -5.24 7.23
CA SER A 30 -1.92 -4.74 7.45
C SER A 30 -2.01 -3.24 7.21
N SER A 31 -3.15 -2.79 6.70
CA SER A 31 -3.50 -1.39 6.50
C SER A 31 -4.75 -1.04 7.31
N HIS A 32 -4.71 0.11 7.96
CA HIS A 32 -5.84 0.74 8.63
C HIS A 32 -6.02 2.14 8.06
N THR A 33 -6.95 2.27 7.10
CA THR A 33 -7.24 3.56 6.47
C THR A 33 -7.93 4.51 7.46
N ALA A 34 -7.71 5.81 7.29
CA ALA A 34 -8.45 6.85 8.02
C ALA A 34 -9.70 7.33 7.25
N VAL A 35 -9.81 6.97 5.97
CA VAL A 35 -10.86 7.42 5.06
C VAL A 35 -11.46 6.26 4.29
N THR A 36 -12.74 6.34 3.96
CA THR A 36 -13.43 5.39 3.10
C THR A 36 -14.50 6.09 2.27
N ALA A 37 -14.78 5.56 1.08
CA ALA A 37 -15.89 5.99 0.22
C ALA A 37 -17.22 5.28 0.56
N THR A 38 -17.21 4.32 1.49
CA THR A 38 -18.38 3.56 1.93
C THR A 38 -18.89 4.05 3.28
N THR A 39 -20.13 3.72 3.64
CA THR A 39 -20.65 3.93 5.00
C THR A 39 -20.29 2.81 5.98
N ASN A 40 -19.63 1.75 5.50
CA ASN A 40 -19.21 0.63 6.33
C ASN A 40 -18.14 1.06 7.34
N GLU A 41 -18.16 0.45 8.53
CA GLU A 41 -17.13 0.63 9.53
C GLU A 41 -15.77 0.18 8.99
N ILE A 42 -14.76 1.04 9.14
CA ILE A 42 -13.39 0.73 8.70
C ILE A 42 -12.83 -0.40 9.55
N GLN A 43 -12.20 -1.38 8.89
CA GLN A 43 -11.56 -2.51 9.53
C GLN A 43 -10.12 -2.67 9.05
N LEU A 44 -9.27 -3.18 9.94
CA LEU A 44 -7.90 -3.58 9.61
C LEU A 44 -7.92 -4.59 8.45
N SER A 45 -7.23 -4.26 7.36
CA SER A 45 -7.26 -5.01 6.11
C SER A 45 -5.87 -5.56 5.75
N PRO A 46 -5.76 -6.80 5.26
CA PRO A 46 -4.48 -7.39 4.91
C PRO A 46 -3.88 -6.71 3.66
N LEU A 47 -2.56 -6.65 3.63
CA LEU A 47 -1.81 -6.28 2.43
C LEU A 47 -0.74 -7.32 2.09
N GLN A 48 -0.42 -7.43 0.81
CA GLN A 48 0.67 -8.27 0.31
C GLN A 48 1.38 -7.55 -0.84
N GLY A 49 2.70 -7.62 -0.86
CA GLY A 49 3.50 -6.92 -1.84
C GLY A 49 4.90 -7.48 -2.02
N SER A 50 5.69 -6.75 -2.80
CA SER A 50 7.10 -7.04 -3.03
C SER A 50 7.90 -5.75 -3.25
N GLN A 51 9.19 -5.80 -2.95
CA GLN A 51 10.14 -4.77 -3.31
C GLN A 51 11.29 -5.34 -4.12
N HIS A 52 11.95 -4.48 -4.88
CA HIS A 52 13.20 -4.83 -5.55
C HIS A 52 14.33 -5.06 -4.53
N ARG A 53 15.22 -6.01 -4.84
CA ARG A 53 16.34 -6.41 -3.97
C ARG A 53 17.26 -5.23 -3.67
N ILE A 54 17.68 -5.14 -2.40
CA ILE A 54 18.50 -4.06 -1.81
C ILE A 54 19.94 -4.02 -2.38
N ASN A 55 20.32 -4.97 -3.23
CA ASN A 55 21.72 -5.22 -3.61
C ASN A 55 22.38 -4.14 -4.50
N GLN A 56 21.67 -3.09 -4.93
CA GLN A 56 22.28 -2.06 -5.77
C GLN A 56 21.95 -0.60 -5.41
N LYS A 57 20.82 -0.29 -4.75
CA LYS A 57 20.44 1.09 -4.43
C LYS A 57 19.63 1.14 -3.14
N SER A 58 20.05 1.98 -2.20
CA SER A 58 19.52 2.15 -0.84
C SER A 58 18.06 2.65 -0.74
N GLN A 59 17.34 2.70 -1.87
CA GLN A 59 16.04 3.36 -2.07
C GLN A 59 15.18 2.53 -3.06
N PRO A 60 14.66 1.35 -2.63
CA PRO A 60 14.01 0.41 -3.53
C PRO A 60 12.63 0.87 -3.99
N THR A 61 12.26 0.47 -5.22
CA THR A 61 10.86 0.52 -5.67
C THR A 61 10.11 -0.71 -5.15
N PHE A 62 8.82 -0.52 -4.90
CA PHE A 62 7.95 -1.55 -4.35
C PHE A 62 6.52 -1.38 -4.85
N GLY A 63 5.74 -2.44 -4.66
CA GLY A 63 4.29 -2.38 -4.81
C GLY A 63 3.60 -3.38 -3.90
N PHE A 64 2.39 -3.05 -3.48
CA PHE A 64 1.56 -3.91 -2.65
C PHE A 64 0.08 -3.72 -2.96
N THR A 65 -0.70 -4.73 -2.61
CA THR A 65 -2.16 -4.76 -2.76
C THR A 65 -2.80 -4.83 -1.39
N VAL A 66 -3.83 -4.02 -1.16
CA VAL A 66 -4.69 -4.06 0.03
C VAL A 66 -6.03 -4.64 -0.37
N ASN A 67 -6.43 -5.74 0.27
CA ASN A 67 -7.74 -6.35 0.10
C ASN A 67 -8.64 -5.91 1.26
N TRP A 68 -9.57 -4.99 1.00
CA TRP A 68 -10.35 -4.32 2.04
C TRP A 68 -11.37 -5.27 2.68
N ARG A 69 -11.31 -5.48 4.00
CA ARG A 69 -12.25 -6.39 4.70
C ARG A 69 -13.68 -5.85 4.84
N PHE A 70 -13.85 -4.55 4.67
CA PHE A 70 -15.12 -3.85 4.90
C PHE A 70 -15.76 -3.33 3.61
N SER A 71 -15.22 -3.69 2.42
CA SER A 71 -15.81 -3.30 1.14
C SER A 71 -15.42 -4.28 0.03
N ASP A 72 -16.24 -4.39 -1.01
CA ASP A 72 -15.90 -5.12 -2.24
C ASP A 72 -14.99 -4.26 -3.14
N SER A 73 -13.83 -3.88 -2.62
CA SER A 73 -12.84 -3.10 -3.37
C SER A 73 -11.42 -3.56 -3.07
N ILE A 74 -10.50 -3.22 -3.96
CA ILE A 74 -9.08 -3.52 -3.82
C ILE A 74 -8.26 -2.28 -4.17
N THR A 75 -7.17 -2.03 -3.46
CA THR A 75 -6.27 -0.92 -3.79
C THR A 75 -4.87 -1.44 -4.01
N VAL A 76 -4.26 -1.03 -5.11
CA VAL A 76 -2.83 -1.26 -5.35
C VAL A 76 -2.07 0.02 -5.09
N PHE A 77 -0.91 -0.11 -4.46
CA PHE A 77 0.06 0.96 -4.27
C PHE A 77 1.34 0.58 -4.99
N THR A 78 1.95 1.56 -5.66
CA THR A 78 3.28 1.44 -6.24
C THR A 78 4.08 2.67 -5.89
N GLY A 79 5.35 2.50 -5.55
CA GLY A 79 6.16 3.62 -5.10
C GLY A 79 7.63 3.31 -4.95
N GLN A 80 8.31 4.25 -4.31
CA GLN A 80 9.72 4.16 -3.99
C GLN A 80 9.98 4.70 -2.59
N CYS A 81 10.86 4.01 -1.88
CA CYS A 81 11.33 4.37 -0.55
C CYS A 81 12.53 5.30 -0.72
N PHE A 82 12.49 6.51 -0.14
CA PHE A 82 13.58 7.48 -0.18
C PHE A 82 14.10 7.77 1.23
N VAL A 83 15.34 8.25 1.32
CA VAL A 83 15.87 8.90 2.52
C VAL A 83 16.03 10.38 2.17
N ASP A 84 15.36 11.27 2.91
CA ASP A 84 15.41 12.71 2.66
C ASP A 84 16.72 13.34 3.18
N GLU A 85 16.83 14.67 3.01
CA GLU A 85 18.02 15.44 3.41
C GLU A 85 18.25 15.42 4.93
N ASP A 86 17.20 15.19 5.73
CA ASP A 86 17.27 15.04 7.19
C ASP A 86 17.60 13.60 7.62
N GLY A 87 17.74 12.67 6.67
CA GLY A 87 17.96 11.25 6.95
C GLY A 87 16.69 10.47 7.29
N LYS A 88 15.49 11.04 7.12
CA LYS A 88 14.22 10.37 7.38
C LYS A 88 13.78 9.54 6.18
N GLU A 89 13.24 8.36 6.47
CA GLU A 89 12.68 7.50 5.43
C GLU A 89 11.29 7.97 5.01
N VAL A 90 11.04 8.04 3.70
CA VAL A 90 9.77 8.50 3.12
C VAL A 90 9.35 7.57 1.99
N LEU A 91 8.11 7.09 2.05
CA LEU A 91 7.49 6.34 0.98
C LEU A 91 6.75 7.30 0.04
N LYS A 92 7.22 7.45 -1.20
CA LYS A 92 6.48 8.16 -2.24
C LYS A 92 5.71 7.16 -3.08
N THR A 93 4.38 7.20 -2.99
CA THR A 93 3.49 6.21 -3.61
C THR A 93 2.42 6.87 -4.45
N MET A 94 2.02 6.17 -5.51
CA MET A 94 0.73 6.34 -6.15
C MET A 94 -0.14 5.11 -5.86
N TRP A 95 -1.45 5.27 -6.02
CA TRP A 95 -2.39 4.20 -5.81
C TRP A 95 -3.49 4.20 -6.86
N LEU A 96 -4.11 3.04 -7.06
CA LEU A 96 -5.34 2.88 -7.80
C LEU A 96 -6.32 2.09 -6.93
N LEU A 97 -7.50 2.65 -6.70
CA LEU A 97 -8.59 1.98 -6.00
C LEU A 97 -9.57 1.43 -7.03
N ARG A 98 -9.77 0.12 -7.00
CA ARG A 98 -10.71 -0.58 -7.87
C ARG A 98 -11.94 -1.00 -7.09
N SER A 99 -13.09 -0.40 -7.41
CA SER A 99 -14.40 -0.81 -6.93
C SER A 99 -14.92 -2.03 -7.69
N ARG A 100 -15.67 -2.90 -7.02
CA ARG A 100 -16.55 -3.87 -7.68
C ARG A 100 -17.66 -3.14 -8.42
N VAL A 101 -17.97 -3.61 -9.62
CA VAL A 101 -19.16 -3.22 -10.39
C VAL A 101 -19.87 -4.47 -10.89
N ASP A 102 -21.18 -4.41 -11.04
CA ASP A 102 -21.99 -5.57 -11.41
C ASP A 102 -21.93 -5.89 -12.90
N ASN A 103 -21.56 -4.92 -13.75
CA ASN A 103 -21.54 -5.06 -15.19
C ASN A 103 -20.27 -4.47 -15.81
N ILE A 104 -19.77 -5.09 -16.89
CA ILE A 104 -18.61 -4.58 -17.64
C ILE A 104 -18.84 -3.18 -18.22
N LYS A 105 -20.08 -2.80 -18.51
CA LYS A 105 -20.43 -1.44 -18.97
C LYS A 105 -20.20 -0.37 -17.90
N ASP A 106 -20.08 -0.75 -16.64
CA ASP A 106 -19.78 0.13 -15.51
C ASP A 106 -18.27 0.20 -15.20
N ASP A 107 -17.43 -0.51 -15.95
CA ASP A 107 -15.98 -0.57 -15.71
C ASP A 107 -15.29 0.80 -15.73
N TRP A 108 -15.76 1.70 -16.62
CA TRP A 108 -15.16 3.02 -16.85
C TRP A 108 -15.12 3.90 -15.59
N LYS A 109 -16.01 3.68 -14.63
CA LYS A 109 -16.10 4.44 -13.37
C LYS A 109 -15.54 3.70 -12.16
N ALA A 110 -15.00 2.50 -12.37
CA ALA A 110 -14.64 1.59 -11.28
C ALA A 110 -13.23 1.82 -10.72
N THR A 111 -12.39 2.61 -11.39
CA THR A 111 -11.02 2.92 -10.95
C THR A 111 -10.90 4.39 -10.57
N ARG A 112 -10.37 4.66 -9.38
CA ARG A 112 -9.97 5.99 -8.90
C ARG A 112 -8.46 6.04 -8.73
#